data_AF-A0A3S1DIA8-F1
#
_entry.id   AF-A0A3S1DIA8-F1
#
_cell.length_a   1.000
_cell.length_b   1.000
_cell.length_c   1.000
_cell.angle_alpha   90.00
_cell.angle_beta   90.00
_cell.angle_gamma   90.00
#
_symmetry.space_group_name_H-M   'P 1'
#
loop_
_entity.id
_entity.type
_entity.pdbx_description
1 polymer ?
#
loop_
_entity_poly.entity_id
_entity_poly.type
_entity_poly.pdbx_seq_one_letter_code
_entity_poly.pdbx_strand_id
1 'polypeptide(L)'
;MFKKINLLTISTATALSLLLSFSTFAYELAVESGDGLAVESGDELAVESGDELSVESGDELADEAYSETATGMVEIVVQAICDGDKERHLGMHQRKIESDRYYEEKFTAFHEACNDSGVAEIEIESDFDDAVMQEQKRRYLINANIIMEDGAVYTTSIRVAWGSIQGPEGSEPVETWRLDGISRVQVPTLSEALSRN
;
A
#
# COMPACT_ATOMS: atom_id res chain seq x y z
N MET A 1 58.38 32.58 46.40
CA MET A 1 57.80 32.20 47.71
C MET A 1 57.10 30.87 47.54
N PHE A 2 57.57 29.85 48.24
CA PHE A 2 56.96 28.51 48.26
C PHE A 2 55.73 28.49 49.17
N LYS A 3 54.65 27.83 48.74
CA LYS A 3 53.81 27.04 49.64
C LYS A 3 53.40 25.74 48.95
N LYS A 4 53.46 24.68 49.74
CA LYS A 4 53.52 23.24 49.48
C LYS A 4 52.22 22.69 50.11
N ILE A 5 51.45 21.74 49.54
CA ILE A 5 51.55 20.28 49.81
C ILE A 5 50.28 19.56 49.25
N ASN A 6 50.56 18.45 48.55
CA ASN A 6 49.94 17.11 48.41
C ASN A 6 48.42 16.88 48.24
N LEU A 7 47.87 16.00 47.35
CA LEU A 7 48.14 14.63 46.83
C LEU A 7 47.18 13.58 47.45
N LEU A 8 46.26 13.02 46.64
CA LEU A 8 45.48 11.77 46.78
C LEU A 8 44.94 11.45 45.35
N THR A 9 45.56 10.63 44.48
CA THR A 9 45.56 9.14 44.34
C THR A 9 44.20 8.47 44.66
N ILE A 10 43.60 7.48 43.96
CA ILE A 10 43.92 6.54 42.85
C ILE A 10 42.61 5.81 42.45
N SER A 11 42.53 5.24 41.23
CA SER A 11 41.67 4.10 40.77
C SER A 11 40.14 4.34 40.68
N THR A 12 39.39 3.76 39.73
CA THR A 12 39.44 2.42 39.12
C THR A 12 38.88 2.43 37.69
N ALA A 13 39.52 1.67 36.81
CA ALA A 13 38.95 1.19 35.55
C ALA A 13 38.04 -0.03 35.78
N THR A 14 36.96 -0.14 35.00
CA THR A 14 36.15 -1.32 34.57
C THR A 14 34.73 -0.81 34.29
N ALA A 15 33.93 -1.26 33.34
CA ALA A 15 33.99 -2.12 32.17
C ALA A 15 32.52 -2.17 31.68
N LEU A 16 32.29 -2.77 30.50
CA LEU A 16 31.02 -3.32 30.02
C LEU A 16 29.96 -2.39 29.41
N SER A 17 29.90 -2.49 28.07
CA SER A 17 28.72 -2.75 27.24
C SER A 17 27.33 -2.72 27.88
N LEU A 18 26.41 -2.01 27.23
CA LEU A 18 25.08 -2.46 26.82
C LEU A 18 24.44 -1.30 26.02
N LEU A 19 24.28 -1.43 24.70
CA LEU A 19 23.07 -1.91 24.02
C LEU A 19 21.85 -0.98 24.19
N LEU A 20 21.30 -0.62 23.03
CA LEU A 20 19.90 -0.26 22.76
C LEU A 20 19.44 1.10 23.31
N SER A 21 19.07 2.01 22.41
CA SER A 21 17.66 2.10 22.01
C SER A 21 17.51 3.16 20.92
N PHE A 22 16.91 2.75 19.81
CA PHE A 22 16.22 3.67 18.92
C PHE A 22 15.07 4.31 19.72
N SER A 23 14.95 5.63 19.63
CA SER A 23 13.70 6.37 19.87
C SER A 23 13.90 7.75 19.23
N THR A 24 13.46 7.92 17.98
CA THR A 24 12.16 8.50 17.60
C THR A 24 11.92 9.92 18.11
N PHE A 25 11.72 10.78 17.11
CA PHE A 25 10.86 11.97 17.10
C PHE A 25 11.14 13.09 18.10
N ALA A 26 11.62 14.21 17.55
CA ALA A 26 10.93 15.48 17.75
C ALA A 26 11.21 16.42 16.57
N TYR A 27 10.11 16.89 15.99
CA TYR A 27 9.97 17.88 14.96
C TYR A 27 10.45 19.28 15.42
N GLU A 28 10.68 20.11 14.40
CA GLU A 28 10.26 21.52 14.30
C GLU A 28 11.24 22.69 14.49
N LEU A 29 11.15 23.56 13.46
CA LEU A 29 11.37 25.01 13.36
C LEU A 29 12.84 25.49 13.25
N ALA A 30 13.31 25.98 12.10
CA ALA A 30 12.88 27.10 11.25
C ALA A 30 13.67 28.39 11.55
N VAL A 31 14.33 28.91 10.49
CA VAL A 31 14.64 30.34 10.20
C VAL A 31 15.74 30.92 11.12
N GLU A 32 16.83 31.57 10.67
CA GLU A 32 16.96 32.69 9.75
C GLU A 32 18.46 32.99 9.50
N SER A 33 18.76 33.59 8.35
CA SER A 33 19.77 34.64 8.08
C SER A 33 21.28 34.44 8.37
N GLY A 34 22.08 34.56 7.30
CA GLY A 34 23.54 34.75 7.33
C GLY A 34 24.13 34.47 5.95
N ASP A 35 23.99 35.38 4.98
CA ASP A 35 24.96 36.43 4.62
C ASP A 35 26.34 35.91 4.17
N GLY A 36 26.70 36.25 2.91
CA GLY A 36 28.03 36.12 2.33
C GLY A 36 28.34 34.74 1.71
N LEU A 37 28.85 34.60 0.49
CA LEU A 37 29.80 35.46 -0.21
C LEU A 37 29.80 35.19 -1.72
N ALA A 38 30.04 36.26 -2.47
CA ALA A 38 30.25 36.27 -3.92
C ALA A 38 31.47 35.44 -4.36
N VAL A 39 31.34 34.76 -5.51
CA VAL A 39 32.46 34.46 -6.42
C VAL A 39 32.03 34.87 -7.83
N GLU A 40 32.81 35.78 -8.39
CA GLU A 40 32.69 36.31 -9.74
C GLU A 40 33.14 35.29 -10.82
N SER A 41 32.31 35.22 -11.87
CA SER A 41 32.66 35.35 -13.30
C SER A 41 33.63 34.36 -13.95
N GLY A 42 33.06 33.51 -14.82
CA GLY A 42 33.64 33.18 -16.12
C GLY A 42 33.93 31.70 -16.39
N ASP A 43 33.00 30.98 -17.02
CA ASP A 43 33.21 30.33 -18.33
C ASP A 43 31.88 29.75 -18.85
N GLU A 44 31.64 29.92 -20.14
CA GLU A 44 30.40 29.59 -20.83
C GLU A 44 30.35 28.09 -21.13
N LEU A 45 29.61 27.31 -20.34
CA LEU A 45 29.32 25.91 -20.69
C LEU A 45 27.84 25.78 -21.07
N ALA A 46 27.63 25.69 -22.38
CA ALA A 46 26.41 25.17 -22.97
C ALA A 46 26.15 23.76 -22.41
N VAL A 47 25.11 23.61 -21.60
CA VAL A 47 24.58 22.30 -21.22
C VAL A 47 23.33 22.08 -22.04
N GLU A 48 23.46 21.13 -22.95
CA GLU A 48 22.44 20.64 -23.84
C GLU A 48 21.21 20.17 -23.04
N SER A 49 20.04 20.58 -23.50
CA SER A 49 18.74 20.18 -23.00
C SER A 49 18.57 18.66 -23.11
N GLY A 50 18.34 17.99 -21.98
CA GLY A 50 18.06 16.57 -21.96
C GLY A 50 17.39 16.19 -20.65
N ASP A 51 16.06 16.21 -20.68
CA ASP A 51 15.12 15.65 -19.71
C ASP A 51 15.42 15.90 -18.22
N GLU A 52 14.82 16.96 -17.71
CA GLU A 52 14.55 17.10 -16.28
C GLU A 52 13.78 15.86 -15.82
N LEU A 53 14.41 15.07 -14.96
CA LEU A 53 13.74 14.14 -14.06
C LEU A 53 12.80 14.95 -13.16
N SER A 54 11.60 15.23 -13.67
CA SER A 54 10.47 15.64 -12.86
C SER A 54 9.99 14.42 -12.07
N VAL A 55 10.69 14.17 -10.96
CA VAL A 55 10.06 13.58 -9.78
C VAL A 55 9.28 14.72 -9.14
N GLU A 56 8.19 15.12 -9.79
CA GLU A 56 7.29 16.13 -9.25
C GLU A 56 6.28 15.43 -8.35
N SER A 57 6.32 15.81 -7.09
CA SER A 57 5.54 15.30 -5.99
C SER A 57 4.04 15.43 -6.25
N GLY A 58 3.43 14.35 -6.73
CA GLY A 58 1.99 14.12 -6.69
C GLY A 58 1.65 13.34 -5.42
N ASP A 59 0.92 13.99 -4.53
CA ASP A 59 0.16 13.46 -3.40
C ASP A 59 -0.22 11.96 -3.55
N GLU A 60 0.08 11.16 -2.52
CA GLU A 60 -0.04 9.71 -2.32
C GLU A 60 -1.44 9.09 -2.57
N LEU A 61 -2.08 9.34 -3.71
CA LEU A 61 -3.50 8.99 -3.90
C LEU A 61 -3.78 7.64 -4.56
N ALA A 62 -2.79 6.92 -5.12
CA ALA A 62 -3.17 5.92 -6.12
C ALA A 62 -2.20 4.77 -6.50
N ASP A 63 -0.99 4.64 -5.96
CA ASP A 63 -0.08 3.64 -6.57
C ASP A 63 -0.41 2.16 -6.26
N GLU A 64 -1.25 1.84 -5.26
CA GLU A 64 -1.44 0.44 -4.82
C GLU A 64 -2.86 -0.14 -4.97
N ALA A 65 -3.87 0.65 -5.33
CA ALA A 65 -5.27 0.21 -5.39
C ALA A 65 -5.80 -0.05 -6.83
N TYR A 66 -4.88 -0.26 -7.77
CA TYR A 66 -5.18 -0.29 -9.20
C TYR A 66 -4.53 -1.49 -9.86
N SER A 67 -5.18 -1.98 -10.91
CA SER A 67 -4.66 -3.03 -11.78
C SER A 67 -5.00 -2.68 -13.21
N GLU A 68 -4.05 -2.91 -14.12
CA GLU A 68 -4.26 -2.80 -15.56
C GLU A 68 -5.21 -3.88 -16.09
N THR A 69 -5.37 -4.98 -15.35
CA THR A 69 -6.21 -6.14 -15.70
C THR A 69 -7.41 -6.29 -14.76
N ALA A 70 -8.50 -6.87 -15.27
CA ALA A 70 -9.70 -7.11 -14.48
C ALA A 70 -9.46 -8.21 -13.44
N THR A 71 -8.70 -9.24 -13.80
CA THR A 71 -8.29 -10.32 -12.88
C THR A 71 -7.37 -9.80 -11.78
N GLY A 72 -6.39 -8.96 -12.11
CA GLY A 72 -5.48 -8.38 -11.12
C GLY A 72 -6.20 -7.45 -10.14
N MET A 73 -7.28 -6.78 -10.57
CA MET A 73 -8.13 -6.01 -9.66
C MET A 73 -8.79 -6.93 -8.62
N VAL A 74 -9.23 -8.12 -9.02
CA VAL A 74 -9.83 -9.11 -8.09
C VAL A 74 -8.78 -9.64 -7.12
N GLU A 75 -7.58 -9.94 -7.60
CA GLU A 75 -6.47 -10.41 -6.76
C GLU A 75 -6.12 -9.38 -5.68
N ILE A 76 -5.92 -8.11 -6.07
CA ILE A 76 -5.60 -7.02 -5.14
C ILE A 76 -6.74 -6.79 -4.12
N VAL A 77 -8.00 -6.98 -4.52
CA VAL A 77 -9.16 -6.88 -3.62
C VAL A 77 -9.11 -7.97 -2.55
N VAL A 78 -8.87 -9.22 -2.95
CA VAL A 78 -8.79 -10.34 -2.01
C VAL A 78 -7.61 -10.14 -1.05
N GLN A 79 -6.45 -9.75 -1.58
CA GLN A 79 -5.27 -9.45 -0.77
C GLN A 79 -5.55 -8.35 0.26
N ALA A 80 -6.12 -7.20 -0.15
CA ALA A 80 -6.43 -6.13 0.79
C ALA A 80 -7.40 -6.55 1.90
N ILE A 81 -8.39 -7.41 1.61
CA ILE A 81 -9.29 -7.93 2.65
C ILE A 81 -8.55 -8.90 3.57
N CYS A 82 -7.75 -9.83 3.03
CA CYS A 82 -6.97 -10.77 3.81
C CYS A 82 -5.91 -10.07 4.68
N ASP A 83 -5.32 -8.98 4.22
CA ASP A 83 -4.37 -8.14 4.99
C ASP A 83 -5.07 -7.27 6.04
N GLY A 84 -6.40 -7.16 5.98
CA GLY A 84 -7.19 -6.31 6.87
C GLY A 84 -7.13 -4.83 6.50
N ASP A 85 -6.64 -4.50 5.30
CA ASP A 85 -6.51 -3.15 4.78
C ASP A 85 -7.84 -2.64 4.21
N LYS A 86 -8.68 -2.18 5.14
CA LYS A 86 -9.98 -1.62 4.82
C LYS A 86 -9.89 -0.35 3.97
N GLU A 87 -8.94 0.53 4.24
CA GLU A 87 -8.82 1.81 3.53
C GLU A 87 -8.48 1.58 2.07
N ARG A 88 -7.53 0.67 1.81
CA ARG A 88 -7.17 0.26 0.46
C ARG A 88 -8.35 -0.40 -0.24
N HIS A 89 -9.05 -1.35 0.39
CA HIS A 89 -10.25 -1.97 -0.20
C HIS A 89 -11.34 -0.93 -0.55
N LEU A 90 -11.64 0.01 0.36
CA LEU A 90 -12.60 1.08 0.10
C LEU A 90 -12.16 2.00 -1.05
N GLY A 91 -10.87 2.27 -1.18
CA GLY A 91 -10.28 3.04 -2.28
C GLY A 91 -10.41 2.40 -3.67
N MET A 92 -10.65 1.09 -3.74
CA MET A 92 -10.84 0.36 -5.01
C MET A 92 -12.26 0.47 -5.57
N HIS A 93 -13.21 1.00 -4.80
CA HIS A 93 -14.58 1.17 -5.27
C HIS A 93 -14.69 2.35 -6.23
N GLN A 94 -15.44 2.15 -7.32
CA GLN A 94 -15.69 3.22 -8.30
C GLN A 94 -16.41 4.43 -7.69
N ARG A 95 -17.18 4.22 -6.62
CA ARG A 95 -17.88 5.27 -5.89
C ARG A 95 -17.32 5.34 -4.49
N LYS A 96 -17.28 6.54 -3.93
CA LYS A 96 -17.01 6.70 -2.49
C LYS A 96 -18.10 5.98 -1.72
N ILE A 97 -17.70 4.97 -0.96
CA ILE A 97 -18.60 4.17 -0.13
C ILE A 97 -18.22 4.44 1.32
N GLU A 98 -19.24 4.78 2.10
CA GLU A 98 -19.10 4.85 3.55
C GLU A 98 -19.27 3.44 4.10
N SER A 99 -18.32 3.01 4.92
CA SER A 99 -18.42 1.74 5.62
C SER A 99 -19.61 1.78 6.58
N ASP A 100 -20.62 0.96 6.32
CA ASP A 100 -21.73 0.74 7.23
C ASP A 100 -21.47 -0.48 8.13
N ARG A 101 -22.37 -0.72 9.10
CA ARG A 101 -22.23 -1.87 10.01
C ARG A 101 -22.16 -3.21 9.26
N TYR A 102 -22.89 -3.34 8.16
CA TYR A 102 -22.92 -4.58 7.38
C TYR A 102 -21.59 -4.82 6.67
N TYR A 103 -20.99 -3.77 6.09
CA TYR A 103 -19.67 -3.81 5.50
C TYR A 103 -18.62 -4.24 6.52
N GLU A 104 -18.58 -3.60 7.70
CA GLU A 104 -17.59 -3.94 8.74
C GLU A 104 -17.71 -5.39 9.20
N GLU A 105 -18.93 -5.88 9.42
CA GLU A 105 -19.19 -7.27 9.80
C GLU A 105 -18.69 -8.25 8.72
N LYS A 106 -18.89 -7.93 7.44
CA LYS A 106 -18.50 -8.81 6.33
C LYS A 106 -17.01 -8.74 6.01
N PHE A 107 -16.42 -7.56 6.07
CA PHE A 107 -14.99 -7.37 5.91
C PHE A 107 -14.22 -8.13 7.00
N THR A 108 -14.63 -7.96 8.27
CA THR A 108 -14.02 -8.67 9.40
C THR A 108 -14.13 -10.19 9.25
N ALA A 109 -15.32 -10.70 8.93
CA ALA A 109 -15.51 -12.15 8.77
C ALA A 109 -14.70 -12.74 7.60
N PHE A 110 -14.50 -12.00 6.52
CA PHE A 110 -13.62 -12.43 5.43
C PHE A 110 -12.16 -12.41 5.92
N HIS A 111 -11.69 -11.30 6.47
CA HIS A 111 -10.33 -11.16 6.99
C HIS A 111 -9.96 -12.27 8.01
N GLU A 112 -10.86 -12.56 8.94
CA GLU A 112 -10.71 -13.67 9.90
C GLU A 112 -10.56 -15.02 9.18
N ALA A 113 -11.39 -15.29 8.15
CA ALA A 113 -11.28 -16.52 7.37
C ALA A 113 -9.93 -16.67 6.66
N CYS A 114 -9.29 -15.56 6.22
CA CYS A 114 -7.93 -15.61 5.67
C CYS A 114 -6.85 -15.89 6.74
N ASN A 115 -7.09 -15.49 7.98
CA ASN A 115 -6.12 -15.60 9.07
C ASN A 115 -6.18 -16.92 9.85
N ASP A 116 -7.31 -17.64 9.79
CA ASP A 116 -7.52 -18.88 10.56
C ASP A 116 -6.40 -19.91 10.34
N SER A 117 -6.03 -20.14 9.07
CA SER A 117 -4.97 -21.08 8.67
C SER A 117 -3.87 -20.44 7.81
N GLY A 118 -4.00 -19.15 7.48
CA GLY A 118 -3.11 -18.46 6.54
C GLY A 118 -3.42 -18.81 5.07
N VAL A 119 -3.21 -17.83 4.19
CA VAL A 119 -3.41 -17.97 2.74
C VAL A 119 -2.12 -18.49 2.10
N ALA A 120 -2.20 -19.63 1.42
CA ALA A 120 -1.10 -20.19 0.64
C ALA A 120 -1.06 -19.62 -0.77
N GLU A 121 -2.22 -19.51 -1.43
CA GLU A 121 -2.34 -19.06 -2.82
C GLU A 121 -3.73 -18.49 -3.09
N ILE A 122 -3.82 -17.54 -4.03
CA ILE A 122 -5.08 -17.00 -4.54
C ILE A 122 -5.12 -17.30 -6.04
N GLU A 123 -6.08 -18.13 -6.46
CA GLU A 123 -6.33 -18.43 -7.87
C GLU A 123 -7.53 -17.63 -8.38
N ILE A 124 -7.38 -16.95 -9.51
CA ILE A 124 -8.46 -16.18 -10.15
C ILE A 124 -9.03 -16.97 -11.32
N GLU A 125 -10.35 -17.20 -11.31
CA GLU A 125 -11.07 -17.92 -12.36
C GLU A 125 -12.07 -16.99 -13.05
N SER A 126 -11.87 -16.78 -14.36
CA SER A 126 -12.74 -15.96 -15.21
C SER A 126 -13.15 -16.71 -16.48
N ASP A 127 -14.38 -16.46 -16.95
CA ASP A 127 -14.88 -17.00 -18.23
C ASP A 127 -14.22 -16.35 -19.46
N PHE A 128 -13.53 -15.23 -19.26
CA PHE A 128 -12.92 -14.42 -20.31
C PHE A 128 -11.49 -14.04 -19.93
N ASP A 129 -10.59 -14.01 -20.90
CA ASP A 129 -9.24 -13.48 -20.73
C ASP A 129 -9.24 -11.95 -20.60
N ASP A 130 -8.23 -11.40 -19.91
CA ASP A 130 -8.12 -9.95 -19.69
C ASP A 130 -8.07 -9.14 -20.98
N ALA A 131 -7.48 -9.65 -22.06
CA ALA A 131 -7.47 -8.96 -23.35
C ALA A 131 -8.88 -8.71 -23.89
N VAL A 132 -9.79 -9.69 -23.75
CA VAL A 132 -11.19 -9.58 -24.17
C VAL A 132 -11.94 -8.62 -23.26
N MET A 133 -11.71 -8.69 -21.94
CA MET A 133 -12.31 -7.79 -20.98
C MET A 133 -11.87 -6.34 -21.22
N GLN A 134 -10.59 -6.14 -21.56
CA GLN A 134 -9.99 -4.84 -21.86
C GLN A 134 -10.51 -4.21 -23.15
N GLU A 135 -10.77 -5.01 -24.18
CA GLU A 135 -11.39 -4.53 -25.42
C GLU A 135 -12.84 -4.08 -25.18
N GLN A 136 -13.59 -4.87 -24.38
CA GLN A 136 -15.01 -4.62 -24.18
C GLN A 136 -15.28 -3.51 -23.17
N LYS A 137 -14.39 -3.29 -22.18
CA LYS A 137 -14.55 -2.30 -21.11
C LYS A 137 -15.92 -2.38 -20.41
N ARG A 138 -16.37 -3.60 -20.12
CA ARG A 138 -17.68 -3.90 -19.49
C ARG A 138 -17.53 -4.24 -18.02
N ARG A 139 -18.60 -4.78 -17.43
CA ARG A 139 -18.62 -5.31 -16.07
C ARG A 139 -18.51 -6.82 -16.10
N TYR A 140 -17.71 -7.36 -15.21
CA TYR A 140 -17.46 -8.79 -15.09
C TYR A 140 -17.65 -9.23 -13.64
N LEU A 141 -18.15 -10.46 -13.48
CA LEU A 141 -18.17 -11.18 -12.21
C LEU A 141 -17.08 -12.24 -12.33
N ILE A 142 -16.06 -12.15 -11.49
CA ILE A 142 -14.88 -12.99 -11.55
C ILE A 142 -14.78 -13.74 -10.22
N ASN A 143 -14.44 -15.03 -10.27
CA ASN A 143 -14.32 -15.86 -9.08
C ASN A 143 -12.88 -15.83 -8.58
N ALA A 144 -12.72 -15.87 -7.27
CA ALA A 144 -11.44 -16.08 -6.59
C ALA A 144 -11.55 -17.31 -5.70
N ASN A 145 -10.58 -18.21 -5.84
CA ASN A 145 -10.38 -19.37 -5.00
C ASN A 145 -9.18 -19.08 -4.08
N ILE A 146 -9.43 -19.02 -2.79
CA ILE A 146 -8.45 -18.73 -1.74
C ILE A 146 -8.05 -20.07 -1.15
N ILE A 147 -6.82 -20.49 -1.42
CA ILE A 147 -6.26 -21.75 -0.97
C ILE A 147 -5.50 -21.48 0.32
N MET A 148 -5.93 -22.14 1.39
CA MET A 148 -5.36 -22.02 2.73
C MET A 148 -4.17 -22.97 2.90
N GLU A 149 -3.27 -22.71 3.86
CA GLU A 149 -2.11 -23.58 4.12
C GLU A 149 -2.52 -25.01 4.57
N ASP A 150 -3.70 -25.15 5.18
CA ASP A 150 -4.27 -26.44 5.58
C ASP A 150 -4.95 -27.21 4.42
N GLY A 151 -4.98 -26.63 3.21
CA GLY A 151 -5.59 -27.22 2.02
C GLY A 151 -7.08 -26.95 1.86
N ALA A 152 -7.71 -26.20 2.78
CA ALA A 152 -9.07 -25.70 2.58
C ALA A 152 -9.11 -24.68 1.45
N VAL A 153 -10.17 -24.71 0.65
CA VAL A 153 -10.37 -23.76 -0.45
C VAL A 153 -11.65 -22.98 -0.21
N TYR A 154 -11.55 -21.66 -0.11
CA TYR A 154 -12.69 -20.76 0.03
C TYR A 154 -12.93 -20.01 -1.26
N THR A 155 -14.19 -19.88 -1.68
CA THR A 155 -14.54 -19.25 -2.96
C THR A 155 -15.37 -18.00 -2.74
N THR A 156 -15.10 -16.97 -3.53
CA THR A 156 -15.90 -15.74 -3.56
C THR A 156 -15.99 -15.18 -4.99
N SER A 157 -17.04 -14.42 -5.26
CA SER A 157 -17.25 -13.77 -6.56
C SER A 157 -17.21 -12.26 -6.41
N ILE A 158 -16.31 -11.62 -7.14
CA ILE A 158 -16.05 -10.19 -7.08
C ILE A 158 -16.49 -9.56 -8.40
N ARG A 159 -17.17 -8.42 -8.29
CA ARG A 159 -17.63 -7.67 -9.46
C ARG A 159 -16.69 -6.51 -9.76
N VAL A 160 -16.15 -6.51 -10.97
CA VAL A 160 -15.29 -5.43 -11.47
C VAL A 160 -15.91 -4.74 -12.67
N ALA A 161 -15.61 -3.46 -12.83
CA ALA A 161 -16.04 -2.62 -13.92
C ALA A 161 -14.90 -1.73 -14.41
N TRP A 162 -14.88 -1.45 -15.71
CA TRP A 162 -14.07 -0.37 -16.26
C TRP A 162 -14.67 0.98 -15.87
N GLY A 163 -13.84 1.90 -15.37
CA GLY A 163 -14.28 3.23 -14.95
C GLY A 163 -13.15 4.25 -14.91
N SER A 164 -13.51 5.51 -14.65
CA SER A 164 -12.57 6.63 -14.57
C SER A 164 -12.39 7.11 -13.13
N ILE A 165 -11.16 7.40 -12.73
CA ILE A 165 -10.83 8.12 -11.49
C ILE A 165 -10.57 9.57 -11.83
N GLN A 166 -11.16 10.47 -11.06
CA GLN A 166 -10.74 11.87 -11.07
C GLN A 166 -9.43 11.96 -10.30
N GLY A 167 -8.33 12.29 -10.98
CA GLY A 167 -7.10 12.66 -10.30
C GLY A 167 -7.21 14.03 -9.62
N PRO A 168 -6.09 14.58 -9.11
CA PRO A 168 -6.03 15.93 -8.55
C PRO A 168 -6.67 16.97 -9.47
N GLU A 169 -7.19 18.06 -8.90
CA GLU A 169 -7.89 19.09 -9.64
C GLU A 169 -7.06 19.61 -10.82
N GLY A 170 -7.59 19.49 -12.05
CA GLY A 170 -6.90 19.85 -13.29
C GLY A 170 -6.17 18.72 -14.01
N SER A 171 -6.11 17.51 -13.44
CA SER A 171 -5.59 16.31 -14.12
C SER A 171 -6.64 15.60 -14.98
N GLU A 172 -6.18 14.96 -16.06
CA GLU A 172 -7.01 14.09 -16.88
C GLU A 172 -7.44 12.86 -16.06
N PRO A 173 -8.70 12.41 -16.19
CA PRO A 173 -9.16 11.24 -15.48
C PRO A 173 -8.46 9.98 -15.99
N VAL A 174 -8.04 9.12 -15.06
CA VAL A 174 -7.37 7.85 -15.37
C VAL A 174 -8.43 6.76 -15.53
N GLU A 175 -8.43 6.07 -16.66
CA GLU A 175 -9.30 4.91 -16.87
C GLU A 175 -8.65 3.61 -16.36
N THR A 176 -9.38 2.81 -15.58
CA THR A 176 -8.89 1.56 -14.99
C THR A 176 -10.02 0.65 -14.50
N TRP A 177 -9.70 -0.60 -14.18
CA TRP A 177 -10.60 -1.53 -13.50
C TRP A 177 -10.84 -1.12 -12.04
N ARG A 178 -12.08 -1.28 -11.57
CA ARG A 178 -12.55 -0.95 -10.23
C ARG A 178 -13.60 -1.94 -9.73
N LEU A 179 -13.86 -1.94 -8.42
CA LEU A 179 -15.02 -2.65 -7.86
C LEU A 179 -16.34 -1.97 -8.24
N ASP A 180 -17.28 -2.75 -8.81
CA ASP A 180 -18.61 -2.29 -9.21
C ASP A 180 -19.65 -2.46 -8.09
N GLY A 181 -20.51 -1.46 -7.92
CA GLY A 181 -21.72 -1.55 -7.09
C GLY A 181 -21.58 -1.11 -5.63
N ILE A 182 -22.66 -1.30 -4.86
CA ILE A 182 -22.73 -1.04 -3.41
C ILE A 182 -21.90 -2.14 -2.73
N SER A 183 -20.76 -1.78 -2.12
CA SER A 183 -19.82 -2.68 -1.43
C SER A 183 -20.56 -3.67 -0.54
N ARG A 184 -20.77 -4.88 -1.04
CA ARG A 184 -21.07 -5.99 -0.18
C ARG A 184 -19.91 -6.93 -0.33
N VAL A 185 -18.96 -6.79 0.58
CA VAL A 185 -17.93 -7.79 0.79
C VAL A 185 -18.66 -9.12 0.95
N GLN A 186 -18.41 -10.04 0.03
CA GLN A 186 -18.96 -11.38 0.11
C GLN A 186 -17.93 -12.22 0.85
N VAL A 187 -18.30 -12.66 2.06
CA VAL A 187 -17.49 -13.59 2.85
C VAL A 187 -17.33 -14.86 2.02
N PRO A 188 -16.10 -15.33 1.82
CA PRO A 188 -15.83 -16.47 0.95
C PRO A 188 -16.38 -17.72 1.63
N THR A 189 -16.86 -18.66 0.84
CA THR A 189 -17.49 -19.89 1.33
C THR A 189 -16.58 -21.08 1.11
N LEU A 190 -16.45 -21.96 2.11
CA LEU A 190 -15.68 -23.19 1.98
C LEU A 190 -16.23 -24.04 0.81
N SER A 191 -15.35 -24.40 -0.10
CA SER A 191 -15.63 -25.30 -1.22
C SER A 191 -15.17 -26.71 -0.86
N GLU A 192 -16.10 -27.54 -0.40
CA GLU A 192 -15.83 -28.95 -0.09
C GLU A 192 -15.35 -29.75 -1.32
N ALA A 193 -15.74 -29.32 -2.52
CA ALA A 193 -15.36 -29.99 -3.76
C ALA A 193 -13.90 -29.76 -4.17
N LEU A 194 -13.34 -28.60 -3.81
CA LEU A 194 -11.97 -28.20 -4.15
C LEU A 194 -10.99 -28.47 -3.00
N SER A 195 -11.49 -28.48 -1.76
CA SER A 195 -10.69 -28.78 -0.57
C SER A 195 -10.25 -30.25 -0.60
N ARG A 196 -8.95 -30.50 -0.40
CA ARG A 196 -8.44 -31.87 -0.24
C ARG A 196 -8.58 -32.28 1.22
N ASN A 197 -9.25 -33.41 1.46
CA ASN A 197 -9.17 -34.13 2.75
C ASN A 197 -7.78 -34.73 2.97
#